data_AF-A0A1I7S3V4-F1
#
_entry.id   AF-A0A1I7S3V4-F1
#
_cell.length_a   1.000
_cell.length_b   1.000
_cell.length_c   1.000
_cell.angle_alpha   90.00
_cell.angle_beta   90.00
_cell.angle_gamma   90.00
#
_symmetry.space_group_name_H-M   'P 1'
#
loop_
_entity.id
_entity.type
_entity.pdbx_description
1 polymer ?
#
loop_
_entity_poly.entity_id
_entity_poly.type
_entity_poly.pdbx_seq_one_letter_code
_entity_poly.pdbx_strand_id
1 'polypeptide(L)'
;MYADEYCATGKALDLVLCCLHRSEPIGFVLSTLYGVYFVRQLSRISVIHINLRIILCTIPVQYSTLSGTRVLYRIVTENDLLPEPWIFIVRALIDFVHRLALNTCCLCILTIGVERALAVIYRKDYEKRNAKIGTRLVISVMILGTMNSMVNSVLDLIDLFAGSNTYGLPYLDRHPVISFYFISSASTFCIVGSSLTFVLSRIVKKISRKESKVDLSTRYQSMENSDTVQTLLPTIVGYTVFCSFCELFSAYVIYRDQDTCGVGTSCSEFFVEMSYISINCYHYLFLTWISLKFKKLNRLIKNDIQRMLNVKQDNPYTISRDIDRHSPVDQGYSYFQQLKAEWQVK
;
A
#
# COMPACT_ATOMS: atom_id res chain seq x y z
N MET A 1 11.46 -14.87 44.67
CA MET A 1 10.15 -15.27 44.11
C MET A 1 9.81 -14.47 42.85
N TYR A 2 9.97 -13.14 42.80
CA TYR A 2 9.79 -12.39 41.55
C TYR A 2 10.86 -12.67 40.46
N ALA A 3 12.11 -12.94 40.84
CA ALA A 3 13.21 -13.13 39.87
C ALA A 3 13.03 -14.35 38.93
N ASP A 4 12.45 -15.45 39.42
CA ASP A 4 12.23 -16.67 38.62
C ASP A 4 11.07 -16.50 37.62
N GLU A 5 10.06 -15.68 37.98
CA GLU A 5 8.92 -15.35 37.13
C GLU A 5 9.33 -14.43 35.96
N TYR A 6 10.25 -13.48 36.21
CA TYR A 6 10.87 -12.67 35.15
C TYR A 6 11.76 -13.50 34.20
N CYS A 7 12.42 -14.55 34.70
CA CYS A 7 13.24 -15.43 33.86
C CYS A 7 12.40 -16.33 32.93
N ALA A 8 11.24 -16.83 33.41
CA ALA A 8 10.34 -17.64 32.60
C ALA A 8 9.63 -16.83 31.50
N THR A 9 9.21 -15.60 31.82
CA THR A 9 8.57 -14.68 30.86
C THR A 9 9.54 -14.21 29.79
N GLY A 10 10.81 -13.96 30.12
CA GLY A 10 11.86 -13.64 29.13
C GLY A 10 12.05 -14.75 28.10
N LYS A 11 12.20 -16.01 28.54
CA LYS A 11 12.39 -17.16 27.62
C LYS A 11 11.23 -17.38 26.65
N ALA A 12 9.99 -17.15 27.11
CA ALA A 12 8.81 -17.26 26.25
C ALA A 12 8.80 -16.16 25.19
N LEU A 13 9.16 -14.93 25.55
CA LEU A 13 9.27 -13.80 24.63
C LEU A 13 10.36 -14.03 23.57
N ASP A 14 11.53 -14.53 23.98
CA ASP A 14 12.63 -14.85 23.07
C ASP A 14 12.26 -15.93 22.05
N LEU A 15 11.51 -16.95 22.48
CA LEU A 15 11.00 -17.99 21.58
C LEU A 15 10.03 -17.40 20.55
N VAL A 16 9.14 -16.51 20.98
CA VAL A 16 8.20 -15.84 20.08
C VAL A 16 8.96 -14.96 19.08
N LEU A 17 9.90 -14.15 19.54
CA LEU A 17 10.78 -13.34 18.68
C LEU A 17 11.50 -14.20 17.63
N CYS A 18 12.06 -15.34 18.03
CA CYS A 18 12.71 -16.27 17.10
C CYS A 18 11.75 -16.78 16.02
N CYS A 19 10.51 -17.12 16.39
CA CYS A 19 9.47 -17.52 15.45
C CYS A 19 9.10 -16.38 14.49
N LEU A 20 8.94 -15.15 14.98
CA LEU A 20 8.63 -13.98 14.16
C LEU A 20 9.77 -13.73 13.15
N HIS A 21 11.02 -13.75 13.59
CA HIS A 21 12.19 -13.57 12.74
C HIS A 21 12.28 -14.59 11.60
N ARG A 22 12.00 -15.88 11.90
CA ARG A 22 11.99 -16.93 10.88
C ARG A 22 10.80 -16.84 9.92
N SER A 23 9.67 -16.33 10.38
CA SER A 23 8.46 -16.22 9.56
C SER A 23 8.55 -15.09 8.52
N GLU A 24 9.35 -14.06 8.78
CA GLU A 24 9.38 -12.86 7.96
C GLU A 24 9.90 -13.06 6.53
N PRO A 25 11.03 -13.77 6.26
CA PRO A 25 11.47 -14.05 4.90
C PRO A 25 10.42 -14.81 4.09
N ILE A 26 9.73 -15.76 4.73
CA ILE A 26 8.62 -16.52 4.12
C ILE A 26 7.47 -15.57 3.78
N GLY A 27 7.10 -14.72 4.73
CA GLY A 27 6.09 -13.68 4.56
C GLY A 27 6.42 -12.72 3.41
N PHE A 28 7.68 -12.30 3.29
CA PHE A 28 8.18 -11.44 2.21
C PHE A 28 8.06 -12.12 0.84
N VAL A 29 8.50 -13.37 0.71
CA VAL A 29 8.43 -14.11 -0.57
C VAL A 29 6.98 -14.28 -1.01
N LEU A 30 6.10 -14.74 -0.12
CA LEU A 30 4.67 -14.91 -0.42
C LEU A 30 3.99 -13.58 -0.77
N SER A 31 4.34 -12.51 -0.05
CA SER A 31 3.80 -11.15 -0.24
C SER A 31 4.21 -10.60 -1.60
N THR A 32 5.46 -10.78 -1.98
CA THR A 32 6.01 -10.36 -3.27
C THR A 32 5.37 -11.14 -4.42
N LEU A 33 5.25 -12.47 -4.30
CA LEU A 33 4.60 -13.31 -5.31
C LEU A 33 3.13 -12.89 -5.51
N TYR A 34 2.41 -12.65 -4.41
CA TYR A 34 1.02 -12.21 -4.49
C TYR A 34 0.90 -10.79 -5.06
N GLY A 35 1.80 -9.88 -4.69
CA GLY A 35 1.89 -8.53 -5.25
C GLY A 35 2.15 -8.52 -6.76
N VAL A 36 3.11 -9.32 -7.24
CA VAL A 36 3.41 -9.49 -8.66
C VAL A 36 2.21 -10.05 -9.42
N TYR A 37 1.56 -11.09 -8.86
CA TYR A 37 0.34 -11.64 -9.43
C TYR A 37 -0.77 -10.58 -9.52
N PHE A 38 -1.00 -9.83 -8.44
CA PHE A 38 -1.99 -8.77 -8.39
C PHE A 38 -1.71 -7.68 -9.43
N VAL A 39 -0.48 -7.17 -9.52
CA VAL A 39 -0.06 -6.15 -10.52
C VAL A 39 -0.30 -6.66 -11.94
N ARG A 40 0.05 -7.92 -12.23
CA ARG A 40 -0.18 -8.55 -13.54
C ARG A 40 -1.67 -8.60 -13.87
N GLN A 41 -2.53 -8.99 -12.94
CA GLN A 41 -3.97 -9.05 -13.17
C GLN A 41 -4.58 -7.66 -13.31
N LEU A 42 -4.19 -6.73 -12.44
CA LEU A 42 -4.70 -5.37 -12.46
C LEU A 42 -4.34 -4.65 -13.77
N SER A 43 -3.12 -4.86 -14.28
CA SER A 43 -2.65 -4.34 -15.56
C SER A 43 -3.53 -4.75 -16.75
N ARG A 44 -4.15 -5.94 -16.69
CA ARG A 44 -5.03 -6.48 -17.74
C ARG A 44 -6.46 -5.94 -17.71
N ILE A 45 -6.90 -5.28 -16.63
CA ILE A 45 -8.27 -4.82 -16.47
C ILE A 45 -8.44 -3.44 -17.09
N SER A 46 -9.18 -3.33 -18.19
CA SER A 46 -9.43 -2.04 -18.85
C SER A 46 -10.42 -1.12 -18.10
N VAL A 47 -11.24 -1.66 -17.20
CA VAL A 47 -12.29 -0.87 -16.52
C VAL A 47 -11.74 0.14 -15.55
N ILE A 48 -10.68 -0.20 -14.80
CA ILE A 48 -10.12 0.77 -13.87
C ILE A 48 -9.31 1.77 -14.68
N HIS A 49 -9.66 3.05 -14.56
CA HIS A 49 -8.95 4.14 -15.22
C HIS A 49 -7.42 4.02 -15.01
N ILE A 50 -6.65 4.29 -16.06
CA ILE A 50 -5.20 4.05 -16.06
C ILE A 50 -4.46 4.80 -14.95
N ASN A 51 -4.91 6.00 -14.60
CA ASN A 51 -4.33 6.79 -13.50
C ASN A 51 -4.42 6.07 -12.15
N LEU A 52 -5.62 5.60 -11.78
CA LEU A 52 -5.81 4.83 -10.56
C LEU A 52 -5.07 3.49 -10.62
N ARG A 53 -5.03 2.86 -11.80
CA ARG A 53 -4.32 1.60 -11.98
C ARG A 53 -2.84 1.72 -11.65
N ILE A 54 -2.19 2.79 -12.15
CA ILE A 54 -0.79 3.08 -11.86
C ILE A 54 -0.59 3.20 -10.35
N ILE A 55 -1.43 3.97 -9.65
CA ILE A 55 -1.36 4.16 -8.20
C ILE A 55 -1.59 2.85 -7.44
N LEU A 56 -2.58 2.04 -7.84
CA LEU A 56 -2.85 0.75 -7.20
C LEU A 56 -1.73 -0.28 -7.44
N CYS A 57 -1.01 -0.18 -8.57
CA CYS A 57 0.16 -1.00 -8.83
C CYS A 57 1.39 -0.59 -8.01
N THR A 58 1.51 0.67 -7.57
CA THR A 58 2.67 1.09 -6.76
C THR A 58 2.60 0.57 -5.33
N ILE A 59 1.39 0.39 -4.79
CA ILE A 59 1.17 -0.10 -3.42
C ILE A 59 1.89 -1.44 -3.17
N PRO A 60 1.61 -2.54 -3.92
CA PRO A 60 2.28 -3.82 -3.68
C PRO A 60 3.79 -3.76 -3.88
N VAL A 61 4.27 -2.90 -4.78
CA VAL A 61 5.70 -2.69 -4.98
C VAL A 61 6.32 -2.08 -3.72
N GLN A 62 5.70 -1.05 -3.15
CA GLN A 62 6.21 -0.39 -1.93
C GLN A 62 6.18 -1.33 -0.71
N TYR A 63 5.11 -2.10 -0.51
CA TYR A 63 5.06 -3.11 0.56
C TYR A 63 6.12 -4.19 0.38
N SER A 64 6.35 -4.66 -0.85
CA SER A 64 7.41 -5.63 -1.13
C SER A 64 8.79 -5.04 -0.88
N THR A 65 9.03 -3.78 -1.26
CA THR A 65 10.28 -3.07 -0.97
C THR A 65 10.49 -2.89 0.53
N LEU A 66 9.43 -2.56 1.28
CA LEU A 66 9.48 -2.38 2.73
C LEU A 66 9.89 -3.69 3.44
N SER A 67 9.23 -4.80 3.11
CA SER A 67 9.56 -6.11 3.69
C SER A 67 10.90 -6.64 3.19
N GLY A 68 11.23 -6.40 1.91
CA GLY A 68 12.48 -6.85 1.30
C GLY A 68 13.71 -6.14 1.87
N THR A 69 13.63 -4.81 2.07
CA THR A 69 14.72 -4.05 2.72
C THR A 69 14.95 -4.50 4.15
N ARG A 70 13.90 -4.87 4.88
CA ARG A 70 14.02 -5.40 6.25
C ARG A 70 14.71 -6.77 6.30
N VAL A 71 14.28 -7.70 5.45
CA VAL A 71 14.93 -9.02 5.32
C VAL A 71 16.39 -8.86 4.90
N LEU A 72 16.66 -7.96 3.94
CA LEU A 72 18.01 -7.68 3.48
C LEU A 72 18.88 -7.05 4.59
N TYR A 73 18.33 -6.14 5.38
CA TYR A 73 19.02 -5.53 6.52
C TYR A 73 19.50 -6.60 7.51
N ARG A 74 18.63 -7.56 7.86
CA ARG A 74 19.01 -8.67 8.73
C ARG A 74 20.07 -9.57 8.12
N ILE A 75 19.90 -9.98 6.86
CA ILE A 75 20.88 -10.82 6.18
C ILE A 75 22.27 -10.17 6.19
N VAL A 76 22.34 -8.86 5.91
CA VAL A 76 23.60 -8.11 5.93
C VAL A 76 24.16 -7.98 7.33
N THR A 77 23.31 -7.81 8.34
CA THR A 77 23.73 -7.55 9.73
C THR A 77 24.11 -8.81 10.50
N GLU A 78 23.38 -9.91 10.32
CA GLU A 78 23.57 -11.15 11.09
C GLU A 78 24.69 -12.04 10.52
N ASN A 79 25.02 -11.90 9.23
CA ASN A 79 26.02 -12.77 8.59
C ASN A 79 27.37 -12.08 8.36
N ASP A 80 27.56 -10.85 8.88
CA ASP A 80 28.80 -10.06 8.71
C ASP A 80 29.37 -10.10 7.28
N LEU A 81 28.48 -9.96 6.29
CA LEU A 81 28.80 -10.23 4.87
C LEU A 81 29.85 -9.27 4.28
N LEU A 82 30.11 -8.15 4.95
CA LEU A 82 30.96 -7.08 4.43
C LEU A 82 31.90 -6.57 5.54
N PRO A 83 33.16 -6.28 5.22
CA PRO A 83 34.06 -5.63 6.17
C PRO A 83 33.66 -4.16 6.39
N GLU A 84 34.09 -3.59 7.51
CA GLU A 84 34.07 -2.15 7.71
C GLU A 84 35.02 -1.46 6.70
N PRO A 85 34.63 -0.33 6.05
CA PRO A 85 33.44 0.50 6.28
C PRO A 85 32.24 0.18 5.37
N TRP A 86 32.34 -0.81 4.48
CA TRP A 86 31.33 -1.09 3.46
C TRP A 86 29.98 -1.50 4.04
N ILE A 87 29.99 -2.24 5.14
CA ILE A 87 28.77 -2.63 5.85
C ILE A 87 27.92 -1.41 6.27
N PHE A 88 28.57 -0.30 6.64
CA PHE A 88 27.87 0.93 7.05
C PHE A 88 27.17 1.60 5.87
N ILE A 89 27.87 1.74 4.74
CA ILE A 89 27.30 2.32 3.52
C ILE A 89 26.09 1.52 3.06
N VAL A 90 26.20 0.18 3.08
CA VAL A 90 25.11 -0.71 2.68
C VAL A 90 23.93 -0.63 3.66
N ARG A 91 24.17 -0.63 4.98
CA ARG A 91 23.11 -0.46 5.98
C ARG A 91 22.38 0.88 5.83
N ALA A 92 23.12 1.98 5.65
CA ALA A 92 22.54 3.30 5.44
C ALA A 92 21.69 3.37 4.15
N LEU A 93 22.14 2.73 3.07
CA LEU A 93 21.38 2.66 1.82
C LEU A 93 20.10 1.83 1.99
N ILE A 94 20.18 0.66 2.64
CA ILE A 94 19.02 -0.20 2.90
C ILE A 94 18.00 0.56 3.75
N ASP A 95 18.44 1.22 4.80
CA ASP A 95 17.58 1.99 5.70
C ASP A 95 16.95 3.20 4.98
N PHE A 96 17.69 3.92 4.14
CA PHE A 96 17.14 4.97 3.29
C PHE A 96 16.00 4.45 2.39
N VAL A 97 16.22 3.31 1.71
CA VAL A 97 15.21 2.70 0.84
C VAL A 97 14.01 2.20 1.67
N HIS A 98 14.25 1.67 2.86
CA HIS A 98 13.22 1.23 3.79
C HIS A 98 12.31 2.39 4.20
N ARG A 99 12.89 3.51 4.64
CA ARG A 99 12.16 4.73 5.00
C ARG A 99 11.42 5.35 3.81
N LEU A 100 12.02 5.31 2.63
CA LEU A 100 11.36 5.75 1.40
C LEU A 100 10.12 4.89 1.13
N ALA A 101 10.23 3.57 1.23
CA ALA A 101 9.08 2.66 1.05
C ALA A 101 8.00 2.93 2.10
N LEU A 102 8.36 3.10 3.37
CA LEU A 102 7.43 3.40 4.46
C LEU A 102 6.68 4.72 4.21
N ASN A 103 7.40 5.80 3.90
CA ASN A 103 6.82 7.11 3.62
C ASN A 103 5.88 7.08 2.42
N THR A 104 6.30 6.41 1.34
CA THR A 104 5.52 6.34 0.11
C THR A 104 4.27 5.47 0.27
N CYS A 105 4.30 4.40 1.09
CA CYS A 105 3.11 3.64 1.48
C CYS A 105 2.03 4.51 2.14
N CYS A 106 2.42 5.36 3.09
CA CYS A 106 1.49 6.27 3.77
C CYS A 106 0.92 7.34 2.81
N LEU A 107 1.76 7.90 1.95
CA LEU A 107 1.37 8.89 0.94
C LEU A 107 0.50 8.30 -0.18
N CYS A 108 0.53 6.99 -0.41
CA CYS A 108 -0.31 6.34 -1.41
C CYS A 108 -1.81 6.48 -1.11
N ILE A 109 -2.22 6.51 0.15
CA ILE A 109 -3.62 6.72 0.52
C ILE A 109 -4.09 8.13 0.17
N LEU A 110 -3.28 9.14 0.50
CA LEU A 110 -3.53 10.52 0.07
C LEU A 110 -3.62 10.61 -1.45
N THR A 111 -2.74 9.90 -2.15
CA THR A 111 -2.69 9.88 -3.61
C THR A 111 -3.92 9.25 -4.25
N ILE A 112 -4.45 8.17 -3.66
CA ILE A 112 -5.76 7.62 -4.05
C ILE A 112 -6.85 8.68 -3.85
N GLY A 113 -6.88 9.33 -2.67
CA GLY A 113 -7.88 10.37 -2.38
C GLY A 113 -7.84 11.54 -3.37
N VAL A 114 -6.64 12.04 -3.68
CA VAL A 114 -6.43 13.12 -4.65
C VAL A 114 -6.81 12.69 -6.06
N GLU A 115 -6.41 11.49 -6.50
CA GLU A 115 -6.77 11.00 -7.84
C GLU A 115 -8.29 10.82 -7.98
N ARG A 116 -8.96 10.31 -6.94
CA ARG A 116 -10.43 10.23 -6.90
C ARG A 116 -11.07 11.63 -6.89
N ALA A 117 -10.50 12.59 -6.18
CA ALA A 117 -10.99 13.98 -6.21
C ALA A 117 -10.92 14.57 -7.63
N LEU A 118 -9.78 14.39 -8.30
CA LEU A 118 -9.56 14.84 -9.67
C LEU A 118 -10.52 14.16 -10.65
N ALA A 119 -10.77 12.87 -10.49
CA ALA A 119 -11.75 12.13 -11.31
C ALA A 119 -13.17 12.69 -11.16
N VAL A 120 -13.55 13.16 -9.96
CA VAL A 120 -14.86 13.77 -9.70
C VAL A 120 -14.95 15.19 -10.24
N ILE A 121 -13.91 16.01 -10.04
CA ILE A 121 -13.84 17.41 -10.50
C ILE A 121 -13.84 17.46 -12.02
N TYR A 122 -12.97 16.66 -12.66
CA TYR A 122 -12.79 16.66 -14.11
C TYR A 122 -13.65 15.62 -14.83
N ARG A 123 -14.77 15.16 -14.23
CA ARG A 123 -15.55 14.02 -14.76
C ARG A 123 -15.77 14.06 -16.27
N LYS A 124 -16.15 15.22 -16.83
CA LYS A 124 -16.42 15.39 -18.27
C LYS A 124 -15.24 15.12 -19.20
N ASP A 125 -14.01 15.41 -18.75
CA ASP A 125 -12.80 15.32 -19.57
C ASP A 125 -11.75 14.37 -18.97
N TYR A 126 -12.10 13.61 -17.92
CA TYR A 126 -11.14 12.79 -17.19
C TYR A 126 -10.55 11.70 -18.07
N GLU A 127 -11.36 11.04 -18.90
CA GLU A 127 -10.91 10.01 -19.85
C GLU A 127 -9.90 10.53 -20.88
N LYS A 128 -10.01 11.79 -21.29
CA LYS A 128 -9.05 12.43 -22.22
C LYS A 128 -7.70 12.66 -21.56
N ARG A 129 -7.67 12.71 -20.22
CA ARG A 129 -6.46 12.85 -19.43
C ARG A 129 -5.89 11.44 -19.23
N ASN A 130 -5.11 11.02 -20.21
CA ASN A 130 -4.27 9.80 -20.24
C ASN A 130 -3.52 9.55 -18.91
N ALA A 131 -2.64 8.55 -18.86
CA ALA A 131 -1.79 8.18 -17.71
C ALA A 131 -0.99 9.31 -17.00
N LYS A 132 -0.95 10.53 -17.57
CA LYS A 132 -0.19 11.68 -17.07
C LYS A 132 -0.52 12.06 -15.63
N ILE A 133 -1.79 11.99 -15.20
CA ILE A 133 -2.15 12.37 -13.82
C ILE A 133 -1.60 11.36 -12.83
N GLY A 134 -1.86 10.06 -13.06
CA GLY A 134 -1.40 9.00 -12.17
C GLY A 134 0.12 8.99 -12.05
N THR A 135 0.83 9.11 -13.18
CA THR A 135 2.30 9.19 -13.19
C THR A 135 2.82 10.41 -12.44
N ARG A 136 2.24 11.60 -12.63
CA ARG A 136 2.66 12.81 -11.89
C ARG A 136 2.44 12.66 -10.39
N LEU A 137 1.31 12.10 -9.98
CA LEU A 137 1.03 11.86 -8.57
C LEU A 137 2.04 10.89 -7.95
N VAL A 138 2.34 9.77 -8.63
CA VAL A 138 3.37 8.82 -8.17
C VAL A 138 4.74 9.49 -8.06
N ILE A 139 5.15 10.28 -9.06
CA ILE A 139 6.42 11.03 -9.02
C ILE A 139 6.44 12.00 -7.83
N SER A 140 5.36 12.75 -7.60
CA SER A 140 5.25 13.67 -6.46
C SER A 140 5.40 12.93 -5.12
N VAL A 141 4.78 11.75 -4.97
CA VAL A 141 4.93 10.91 -3.78
C VAL A 141 6.38 10.45 -3.60
N MET A 142 7.04 10.01 -4.68
CA MET A 142 8.43 9.58 -4.63
C MET A 142 9.37 10.73 -4.24
N ILE A 143 9.15 11.94 -4.78
CA ILE A 143 9.93 13.14 -4.41
C ILE A 143 9.73 13.48 -2.93
N LEU A 144 8.48 13.55 -2.46
CA LEU A 144 8.18 13.86 -1.06
C LEU A 144 8.75 12.80 -0.11
N GLY A 145 8.60 11.51 -0.44
CA GLY A 145 9.18 10.42 0.34
C GLY A 145 10.72 10.46 0.35
N THR A 146 11.34 10.87 -0.76
CA THR A 146 12.80 11.03 -0.86
C THR A 146 13.27 12.18 0.02
N MET A 147 12.62 13.34 -0.04
CA MET A 147 12.94 14.49 0.81
C MET A 147 12.83 14.13 2.30
N ASN A 148 11.77 13.41 2.69
CA ASN A 148 11.56 12.98 4.07
C ASN A 148 12.64 11.99 4.54
N SER A 149 13.05 11.07 3.66
CA SER A 149 14.06 10.06 3.97
C SER A 149 15.48 10.65 3.96
N MET A 150 15.75 11.66 3.13
CA MET A 150 17.04 12.35 3.09
C MET A 150 17.37 13.08 4.40
N VAL A 151 16.39 13.74 5.04
CA VAL A 151 16.63 14.43 6.32
C VAL A 151 17.18 13.46 7.35
N ASN A 152 16.64 12.25 7.39
CA ASN A 152 17.10 11.19 8.28
C ASN A 152 18.51 10.70 7.92
N SER A 153 18.78 10.43 6.64
CA SER A 153 20.11 9.99 6.21
C SER A 153 21.20 11.03 6.44
N VAL A 154 20.87 12.32 6.42
CA VAL A 154 21.82 13.38 6.79
C VAL A 154 22.15 13.32 8.28
N LEU A 155 21.16 13.06 9.15
CA LEU A 155 21.40 12.86 10.57
C LEU A 155 22.26 11.62 10.84
N ASP A 156 22.02 10.52 10.11
CA ASP A 156 22.86 9.31 10.15
C ASP A 156 24.33 9.61 9.83
N LEU A 157 24.56 10.42 8.79
CA LEU A 157 25.90 10.81 8.37
C LEU A 157 26.58 11.69 9.44
N ILE A 158 25.87 12.64 10.04
CA ILE A 158 26.42 13.48 11.12
C ILE A 158 26.88 12.62 12.29
N ASP A 159 26.04 11.68 12.70
CA ASP A 159 26.34 10.73 13.78
C ASP A 159 27.55 9.83 13.46
N LEU A 160 27.65 9.40 12.19
CA LEU A 160 28.80 8.63 11.69
C LEU A 160 30.10 9.43 11.86
N PHE A 161 30.11 10.68 11.42
CA PHE A 161 31.27 11.57 11.54
C PHE A 161 31.57 11.99 12.99
N ALA A 162 30.59 11.95 13.88
CA ALA A 162 30.75 12.31 15.28
C ALA A 162 31.45 11.24 16.14
N GLY A 163 31.83 10.08 15.60
CA GLY A 163 32.59 9.06 16.34
C GLY A 163 31.78 8.28 17.39
N SER A 164 30.45 8.35 17.34
CA SER A 164 29.57 7.69 18.32
C SER A 164 29.45 6.18 18.08
N ASN A 165 30.05 5.37 18.98
CA ASN A 165 30.12 3.90 18.98
C ASN A 165 28.79 3.11 18.92
N THR A 166 27.64 3.75 18.69
CA THR A 166 26.31 3.14 18.54
C THR A 166 26.07 2.57 17.13
N TYR A 167 27.13 2.05 16.50
CA TYR A 167 27.22 1.71 15.07
C TYR A 167 26.52 0.41 14.64
N GLY A 168 25.81 -0.26 15.56
CA GLY A 168 25.15 -1.56 15.31
C GLY A 168 23.62 -1.53 15.22
N LEU A 169 22.96 -0.43 15.59
CA LEU A 169 21.50 -0.37 15.68
C LEU A 169 20.87 0.29 14.44
N PRO A 170 19.73 -0.21 13.95
CA PRO A 170 18.90 0.54 13.00
C PRO A 170 18.50 1.88 13.62
N TYR A 171 18.47 2.96 12.83
CA TYR A 171 18.26 4.32 13.37
C TYR A 171 16.91 4.52 14.05
N LEU A 172 15.89 3.74 13.67
CA LEU A 172 14.60 3.72 14.38
C LEU A 172 14.79 3.54 15.90
N ASP A 173 15.85 2.84 16.31
CA ASP A 173 16.20 2.62 17.70
C ASP A 173 17.17 3.69 18.25
N ARG A 174 17.90 4.40 17.38
CA ARG A 174 18.94 5.38 17.74
C ARG A 174 18.37 6.76 18.08
N HIS A 175 17.39 7.23 17.31
CA HIS A 175 16.69 8.50 17.53
C HIS A 175 15.17 8.28 17.52
N PRO A 176 14.63 7.62 18.56
CA PRO A 176 13.22 7.22 18.60
C PRO A 176 12.27 8.41 18.41
N VAL A 177 12.61 9.57 19.00
CA VAL A 177 11.79 10.79 18.92
C VAL A 177 11.71 11.34 17.50
N ILE A 178 12.83 11.37 16.77
CA ILE A 178 12.87 11.88 15.39
C ILE A 178 12.10 10.92 14.48
N SER A 179 12.34 9.62 14.62
CA SER A 179 11.61 8.57 13.90
C SER A 179 10.09 8.66 14.14
N PHE A 180 9.68 8.95 15.38
CA PHE A 180 8.28 9.19 15.72
C PHE A 180 7.69 10.38 14.97
N TYR A 181 8.35 11.55 14.96
CA TYR A 181 7.83 12.71 14.22
C TYR A 181 7.63 12.41 12.72
N PHE A 182 8.53 11.63 12.12
CA PHE A 182 8.38 11.22 10.72
C PHE A 182 7.20 10.26 10.54
N ILE A 183 7.05 9.25 11.40
CA ILE A 183 5.90 8.34 11.37
C ILE A 183 4.59 9.11 11.58
N SER A 184 4.55 10.05 12.53
CA SER A 184 3.40 10.92 12.77
C SER A 184 3.06 11.79 11.57
N SER A 185 4.07 12.34 10.88
CA SER A 185 3.84 13.10 9.65
C SER A 185 3.19 12.23 8.56
N ALA A 186 3.67 11.00 8.40
CA ALA A 186 3.15 10.04 7.44
C ALA A 186 1.71 9.61 7.78
N SER A 187 1.43 9.35 9.06
CA SER A 187 0.10 9.02 9.57
C SER A 187 -0.88 10.18 9.40
N THR A 188 -0.43 11.42 9.57
CA THR A 188 -1.24 12.62 9.30
C THR A 188 -1.67 12.67 7.83
N PHE A 189 -0.76 12.42 6.88
CA PHE A 189 -1.13 12.36 5.46
C PHE A 189 -2.13 11.23 5.16
N CYS A 190 -1.99 10.09 5.84
CA CYS A 190 -2.96 9.00 5.74
C CYS A 190 -4.35 9.44 6.23
N ILE A 191 -4.44 10.09 7.39
CA ILE A 191 -5.71 10.59 7.96
C ILE A 191 -6.36 11.60 7.00
N VAL A 192 -5.57 12.53 6.43
CA VAL A 192 -6.06 13.51 5.45
C VAL A 192 -6.58 12.81 4.19
N GLY A 193 -5.84 11.85 3.65
CA GLY A 193 -6.24 11.07 2.47
C GLY A 193 -7.54 10.28 2.68
N SER A 194 -7.68 9.69 3.86
CA SER A 194 -8.87 8.92 4.23
C SER A 194 -10.08 9.80 4.46
N SER A 195 -9.90 10.94 5.13
CA SER A 195 -10.93 11.96 5.32
C SER A 195 -11.42 12.49 3.97
N LEU A 196 -10.49 12.80 3.06
CA LEU A 196 -10.81 13.21 1.70
C LEU A 196 -11.63 12.14 0.95
N THR A 197 -11.18 10.88 1.01
CA THR A 197 -11.87 9.76 0.35
C THR A 197 -13.27 9.55 0.93
N PHE A 198 -13.43 9.67 2.25
CA PHE A 198 -14.72 9.57 2.92
C PHE A 198 -15.67 10.68 2.47
N VAL A 199 -15.22 11.94 2.45
CA VAL A 199 -16.03 13.08 1.97
C VAL A 199 -16.41 12.89 0.49
N LEU A 200 -15.46 12.46 -0.35
CA LEU A 200 -15.73 12.15 -1.75
C LEU A 200 -16.78 11.06 -1.92
N SER A 201 -16.77 10.01 -1.09
CA SER A 201 -17.78 8.94 -1.16
C SER A 201 -19.20 9.49 -0.98
N ARG A 202 -19.37 10.49 -0.11
CA ARG A 202 -20.66 11.16 0.13
C ARG A 202 -21.04 12.06 -1.04
N ILE A 203 -20.09 12.84 -1.56
CA ILE A 203 -20.30 13.75 -2.69
C ILE A 203 -20.69 12.96 -3.95
N VAL A 204 -19.94 11.90 -4.28
CA VAL A 204 -20.19 11.08 -5.47
C VAL A 204 -21.57 10.42 -5.39
N LYS A 205 -21.96 9.90 -4.22
CA LYS A 205 -23.30 9.35 -4.01
C LYS A 205 -24.40 10.40 -4.23
N LYS A 206 -24.17 11.66 -3.83
CA LYS A 206 -25.10 12.77 -4.06
C LYS A 206 -25.18 13.17 -5.53
N ILE A 207 -24.05 13.21 -6.23
CA ILE A 207 -23.96 13.53 -7.66
C ILE A 207 -24.67 12.45 -8.49
N SER A 208 -24.36 11.17 -8.26
CA SER A 208 -24.95 10.03 -8.96
C SER A 208 -26.48 10.02 -8.90
N ARG A 209 -27.07 10.41 -7.76
CA ARG A 209 -28.54 10.52 -7.60
C ARG A 209 -29.17 11.67 -8.41
N LYS A 210 -28.44 12.76 -8.64
CA LYS A 210 -28.94 13.94 -9.35
C LYS A 210 -28.80 13.85 -10.87
N GLU A 211 -27.90 13.01 -11.37
CA GLU A 211 -27.49 12.98 -12.78
C GLU A 211 -28.35 12.06 -13.68
N SER A 212 -29.59 11.74 -13.32
CA SER A 212 -30.47 10.92 -14.17
C SER A 212 -30.71 11.50 -15.57
N LYS A 213 -30.52 12.83 -15.74
CA LYS A 213 -30.75 13.58 -16.99
C LYS A 213 -29.48 13.93 -17.79
N VAL A 214 -28.29 13.49 -17.36
CA VAL A 214 -27.01 13.82 -18.04
C VAL A 214 -26.64 12.73 -19.05
N ASP A 215 -25.77 13.07 -20.01
CA ASP A 215 -25.20 12.16 -21.00
C ASP A 215 -24.73 10.83 -20.38
N LEU A 216 -24.97 9.75 -21.14
CA LEU A 216 -24.76 8.37 -20.69
C LEU A 216 -23.30 8.07 -20.30
N SER A 217 -22.33 8.65 -21.02
CA SER A 217 -20.90 8.55 -20.69
C SER A 217 -20.60 9.16 -19.30
N THR A 218 -21.14 10.34 -18.99
CA THR A 218 -20.94 10.97 -17.67
C THR A 218 -21.59 10.14 -16.57
N ARG A 219 -22.77 9.58 -16.82
CA ARG A 219 -23.45 8.68 -15.87
C ARG A 219 -22.63 7.43 -15.59
N TYR A 220 -22.05 6.82 -16.63
CA TYR A 220 -21.19 5.65 -16.50
C TYR A 220 -19.95 5.97 -15.64
N GLN A 221 -19.25 7.06 -15.94
CA GLN A 221 -18.08 7.50 -15.15
C GLN A 221 -18.43 7.81 -13.70
N SER A 222 -19.57 8.46 -13.46
CA SER A 222 -20.07 8.80 -12.12
C SER A 222 -20.36 7.53 -11.31
N MET A 223 -20.98 6.52 -11.95
CA MET A 223 -21.23 5.21 -11.36
C MET A 223 -19.93 4.45 -11.07
N GLU A 224 -19.01 4.40 -12.04
CA GLU A 224 -17.72 3.74 -11.88
C GLU A 224 -16.89 4.37 -10.75
N ASN A 225 -16.85 5.70 -10.69
CA ASN A 225 -16.19 6.43 -9.61
C ASN A 225 -16.85 6.12 -8.26
N SER A 226 -18.18 6.02 -8.20
CA SER A 226 -18.90 5.64 -6.97
C SER A 226 -18.52 4.24 -6.50
N ASP A 227 -18.59 3.27 -7.40
CA ASP A 227 -18.30 1.87 -7.11
C ASP A 227 -16.84 1.68 -6.68
N THR A 228 -15.92 2.38 -7.36
CA THR A 228 -14.49 2.34 -7.04
C THR A 228 -14.21 2.95 -5.67
N VAL A 229 -14.75 4.14 -5.37
CA VAL A 229 -14.54 4.79 -4.07
C VAL A 229 -15.15 3.96 -2.94
N GLN A 230 -16.35 3.41 -3.13
CA GLN A 230 -16.98 2.52 -2.13
C GLN A 230 -16.18 1.24 -1.92
N THR A 231 -15.55 0.72 -2.96
CA THR A 231 -14.69 -0.46 -2.86
C THR A 231 -13.40 -0.17 -2.10
N LEU A 232 -12.77 0.98 -2.34
CA LEU A 232 -11.51 1.39 -1.72
C LEU A 232 -11.67 1.88 -0.28
N LEU A 233 -12.83 2.43 0.07
CA LEU A 233 -13.03 3.10 1.36
C LEU A 233 -12.74 2.19 2.59
N PRO A 234 -13.21 0.93 2.66
CA PRO A 234 -12.95 0.09 3.83
C PRO A 234 -11.46 -0.22 4.04
N THR A 235 -10.71 -0.44 2.95
CA THR A 235 -9.26 -0.62 3.03
C THR A 235 -8.55 0.65 3.49
N ILE A 236 -8.94 1.81 2.95
CA ILE A 236 -8.36 3.10 3.30
C ILE A 236 -8.60 3.45 4.77
N VAL A 237 -9.84 3.27 5.25
CA VAL A 237 -10.21 3.46 6.66
C VAL A 237 -9.49 2.46 7.55
N GLY A 238 -9.46 1.18 7.17
CA GLY A 238 -8.75 0.14 7.90
C GLY A 238 -7.26 0.44 8.04
N TYR A 239 -6.61 0.92 6.98
CA TYR A 239 -5.21 1.37 7.03
C TYR A 239 -5.00 2.53 7.97
N THR A 240 -5.92 3.50 7.98
CA THR A 240 -5.80 4.68 8.85
C THR A 240 -5.91 4.29 10.32
N VAL A 241 -6.89 3.43 10.65
CA VAL A 241 -7.02 2.88 12.00
C VAL A 241 -5.75 2.12 12.40
N PHE A 242 -5.21 1.32 11.48
CA PHE A 242 -3.97 0.60 11.69
C PHE A 242 -2.78 1.54 11.93
N CYS A 243 -2.55 2.54 11.08
CA CYS A 243 -1.47 3.52 11.25
C CYS A 243 -1.62 4.33 12.55
N SER A 244 -2.83 4.79 12.88
CA SER A 244 -3.07 5.52 14.14
C SER A 244 -2.81 4.63 15.37
N PHE A 245 -3.16 3.34 15.29
CA PHE A 245 -2.83 2.39 16.35
C PHE A 245 -1.31 2.21 16.49
N CYS A 246 -0.59 2.01 15.37
CA CYS A 246 0.87 1.92 15.38
C CYS A 246 1.53 3.21 15.91
N GLU A 247 1.02 4.38 15.56
CA GLU A 247 1.55 5.67 16.03
C GLU A 247 1.36 5.85 17.54
N LEU A 248 0.14 5.63 18.06
CA LEU A 248 -0.13 5.69 19.50
C LEU A 248 0.76 4.70 20.27
N PHE A 249 0.97 3.53 19.66
CA PHE A 249 1.79 2.49 20.23
C PHE A 249 3.28 2.88 20.25
N SER A 250 3.82 3.40 19.14
CA SER A 250 5.19 3.93 19.09
C SER A 250 5.40 5.06 20.10
N ALA A 251 4.44 5.98 20.23
CA ALA A 251 4.49 7.03 21.24
C ALA A 251 4.61 6.46 22.66
N TYR A 252 3.84 5.42 22.96
CA TYR A 252 3.87 4.75 24.26
C TYR A 252 5.22 4.10 24.56
N VAL A 253 5.81 3.39 23.59
CA VAL A 253 7.14 2.77 23.76
C VAL A 253 8.20 3.84 24.01
N ILE A 254 8.19 4.92 23.24
CA ILE A 254 9.17 6.00 23.39
C ILE A 254 9.05 6.67 24.76
N TYR A 255 7.82 6.91 25.21
CA TYR A 255 7.55 7.45 26.54
C TYR A 255 8.09 6.52 27.64
N ARG A 256 7.88 5.21 27.52
CA ARG A 256 8.37 4.20 28.48
C ARG A 256 9.89 4.04 28.49
N ASP A 257 10.51 4.02 27.32
CA ASP A 257 11.96 3.88 27.16
C ASP A 257 12.70 5.10 27.72
N GLN A 258 12.10 6.30 27.64
CA GLN A 258 12.65 7.50 28.30
C GLN A 258 12.59 7.42 29.84
N ASP A 259 11.53 6.84 30.40
CA ASP A 259 11.27 6.87 31.85
C ASP A 259 11.89 5.70 32.63
N THR A 260 12.08 4.52 32.04
CA THR A 260 12.26 3.29 32.86
C THR A 260 13.36 2.30 32.46
N CYS A 261 13.73 2.18 31.19
CA CYS A 261 14.67 1.16 30.75
C CYS A 261 15.42 1.69 29.53
N GLY A 262 16.74 1.73 29.56
CA GLY A 262 17.54 2.15 28.41
C GLY A 262 17.14 1.44 27.11
N VAL A 263 17.43 2.08 25.98
CA VAL A 263 17.15 1.62 24.61
C VAL A 263 17.52 0.14 24.42
N GLY A 264 16.59 -0.66 23.89
CA GLY A 264 16.84 -2.06 23.48
C GLY A 264 16.34 -3.15 24.43
N THR A 265 15.18 -2.96 25.06
CA THR A 265 14.52 -4.05 25.80
C THR A 265 13.90 -5.08 24.83
N SER A 266 13.86 -6.37 25.20
CA SER A 266 13.19 -7.42 24.40
C SER A 266 11.71 -7.08 24.09
N CYS A 267 11.11 -6.22 24.91
CA CYS A 267 9.75 -5.74 24.74
C CYS A 267 9.63 -4.81 23.52
N SER A 268 10.51 -3.81 23.38
CA SER A 268 10.47 -2.89 22.24
C SER A 268 10.76 -3.62 20.92
N GLU A 269 11.72 -4.55 20.92
CA GLU A 269 12.01 -5.42 19.76
C GLU A 269 10.78 -6.24 19.35
N PHE A 270 10.11 -6.89 20.32
CA PHE A 270 8.88 -7.65 20.05
C PHE A 270 7.80 -6.81 19.38
N PHE A 271 7.61 -5.57 19.82
CA PHE A 271 6.61 -4.71 19.22
C PHE A 271 6.98 -4.21 17.83
N VAL A 272 8.25 -3.93 17.59
CA VAL A 272 8.75 -3.62 16.25
C VAL A 272 8.44 -4.82 15.33
N GLU A 273 8.77 -6.05 15.73
CA GLU A 273 8.44 -7.27 14.97
C GLU A 273 6.95 -7.40 14.67
N MET A 274 6.12 -7.23 15.70
CA MET A 274 4.67 -7.30 15.55
C MET A 274 4.12 -6.23 14.60
N SER A 275 4.72 -5.04 14.58
CA SER A 275 4.33 -3.96 13.67
C SER A 275 4.59 -4.34 12.21
N TYR A 276 5.76 -4.89 11.90
CA TYR A 276 6.08 -5.33 10.54
C TYR A 276 5.27 -6.54 10.08
N ILE A 277 4.98 -7.48 10.98
CA ILE A 277 4.04 -8.58 10.67
C ILE A 277 2.65 -8.01 10.38
N SER A 278 2.20 -7.04 11.16
CA SER A 278 0.91 -6.40 10.95
C SER A 278 0.86 -5.63 9.63
N ILE A 279 1.94 -4.98 9.22
CA ILE A 279 2.11 -4.35 7.89
C ILE A 279 1.96 -5.39 6.78
N ASN A 280 2.61 -6.56 6.90
CA ASN A 280 2.48 -7.66 5.95
C ASN A 280 1.04 -8.20 5.91
N CYS A 281 0.41 -8.43 7.06
CA CYS A 281 -0.98 -8.84 7.17
C CYS A 281 -1.92 -7.82 6.49
N TYR A 282 -1.71 -6.53 6.74
CA TYR A 282 -2.48 -5.47 6.09
C TYR A 282 -2.28 -5.48 4.57
N HIS A 283 -1.06 -5.70 4.08
CA HIS A 283 -0.79 -5.85 2.64
C HIS A 283 -1.62 -6.99 2.02
N TYR A 284 -1.62 -8.17 2.64
CA TYR A 284 -2.45 -9.29 2.18
C TYR A 284 -3.94 -8.97 2.21
N LEU A 285 -4.42 -8.35 3.29
CA LEU A 285 -5.81 -7.93 3.43
C LEU A 285 -6.19 -6.92 2.34
N PHE A 286 -5.34 -5.94 2.06
CA PHE A 286 -5.53 -4.96 0.99
C PHE A 286 -5.64 -5.64 -0.37
N LEU A 287 -4.66 -6.45 -0.76
CA LEU A 287 -4.67 -7.14 -2.05
C LEU A 287 -5.87 -8.08 -2.20
N THR A 288 -6.21 -8.81 -1.14
CA THR A 288 -7.35 -9.74 -1.10
C THR A 288 -8.67 -8.98 -1.23
N TRP A 289 -8.83 -7.89 -0.47
CA TRP A 289 -10.04 -7.09 -0.52
C TRP A 289 -10.29 -6.51 -1.91
N ILE A 290 -9.28 -5.88 -2.51
CA ILE A 290 -9.37 -5.31 -3.86
C ILE A 290 -9.65 -6.42 -4.88
N SER A 291 -8.96 -7.54 -4.76
CA SER A 291 -9.17 -8.73 -5.60
C SER A 291 -10.60 -9.25 -5.58
N LEU A 292 -11.22 -9.32 -4.40
CA LEU A 292 -12.56 -9.86 -4.21
C LEU A 292 -13.66 -8.87 -4.58
N LYS A 293 -13.48 -7.58 -4.26
CA LYS A 293 -14.52 -6.56 -4.42
C LYS A 293 -14.60 -6.00 -5.83
N PHE A 294 -13.48 -5.89 -6.56
CA PHE A 294 -13.54 -5.52 -7.97
C PHE A 294 -14.03 -6.72 -8.80
N LYS A 295 -15.30 -6.67 -9.24
CA LYS A 295 -15.97 -7.77 -9.96
C LYS A 295 -15.14 -8.37 -11.10
N LYS A 296 -14.50 -7.54 -11.92
CA LYS A 296 -13.67 -8.02 -13.05
C LYS A 296 -12.39 -8.72 -12.57
N LEU A 297 -11.74 -8.20 -11.54
CA LEU A 297 -10.55 -8.81 -10.95
C LEU A 297 -10.90 -10.16 -10.31
N ASN A 298 -11.98 -10.20 -9.53
CA ASN A 298 -12.49 -11.42 -8.92
C ASN A 298 -12.81 -12.50 -9.98
N ARG A 299 -13.46 -12.13 -11.10
CA ARG A 299 -13.71 -13.07 -12.20
C ARG A 299 -12.42 -13.62 -12.81
N LEU A 300 -11.42 -12.78 -13.05
CA LEU A 300 -10.12 -13.24 -13.57
C LEU A 300 -9.45 -14.22 -12.60
N ILE A 301 -9.44 -13.89 -11.31
CA ILE A 301 -8.85 -14.74 -10.27
C ILE A 301 -9.60 -16.07 -10.16
N LYS A 302 -10.94 -16.06 -10.16
CA LYS A 302 -11.75 -17.28 -10.17
C LYS A 302 -11.46 -18.16 -11.38
N ASN A 303 -11.33 -17.55 -12.56
CA ASN A 303 -11.00 -18.29 -13.78
C ASN A 303 -9.61 -18.91 -13.71
N ASP A 304 -8.62 -18.19 -13.17
CA ASP A 304 -7.26 -18.72 -12.99
C ASP A 304 -7.24 -19.86 -11.96
N ILE A 305 -7.96 -19.74 -10.84
CA ILE A 305 -8.11 -20.81 -9.83
C ILE A 305 -8.77 -22.05 -10.45
N GLN A 306 -9.86 -21.89 -11.21
CA GLN A 306 -10.53 -23.00 -11.89
C GLN A 306 -9.60 -23.73 -12.87
N ARG A 307 -8.77 -22.97 -13.63
CA ARG A 307 -7.75 -23.53 -14.52
C ARG A 307 -6.69 -24.31 -13.76
N MET A 308 -6.21 -23.80 -12.63
CA MET A 308 -5.23 -24.50 -11.79
C MET A 308 -5.80 -25.79 -11.19
N LEU A 309 -7.10 -25.82 -10.88
CA LEU A 309 -7.80 -26.99 -10.34
C LEU A 309 -8.30 -27.96 -11.42
N ASN A 310 -8.02 -27.71 -12.71
CA ASN A 310 -8.55 -28.48 -13.83
C ASN A 310 -10.08 -28.67 -13.79
N VAL A 311 -10.81 -27.75 -13.18
CA VAL A 311 -12.27 -27.76 -13.16
C VAL A 311 -12.73 -27.37 -14.57
N LYS A 312 -13.46 -28.27 -15.25
CA LYS A 312 -14.05 -27.96 -16.56
C LYS A 312 -14.84 -26.65 -16.43
N GLN A 313 -14.40 -25.64 -17.17
CA GLN A 313 -15.18 -24.41 -17.29
C GLN A 313 -16.38 -24.72 -18.15
N ASP A 314 -17.55 -24.88 -17.53
CA ASP A 314 -18.83 -24.79 -18.23
C ASP A 314 -18.97 -23.35 -18.72
N ASN A 315 -18.40 -23.06 -19.88
CA ASN A 315 -18.48 -21.75 -20.51
C ASN A 315 -19.58 -21.78 -21.58
N PRO A 316 -20.78 -21.24 -21.33
CA PRO A 316 -21.75 -20.90 -22.37
C PRO A 316 -21.37 -19.65 -23.19
N TYR A 317 -20.22 -19.02 -22.90
CA TYR A 317 -19.75 -17.83 -23.61
C TYR A 317 -18.30 -17.99 -24.08
N THR A 318 -18.09 -18.91 -25.01
CA THR A 318 -17.11 -18.69 -26.09
C THR A 318 -17.60 -17.51 -26.92
N ILE A 319 -17.45 -16.29 -26.38
CA ILE A 319 -17.41 -15.10 -27.23
C ILE A 319 -16.17 -15.31 -28.08
N SER A 320 -16.42 -15.63 -29.34
CA SER A 320 -15.43 -15.71 -30.41
C SER A 320 -14.36 -14.65 -30.21
N ARG A 321 -13.09 -15.10 -30.19
CA ARG A 321 -11.92 -14.23 -30.14
C ARG A 321 -11.71 -13.45 -31.45
N ASP A 322 -12.57 -13.63 -32.44
CA ASP A 322 -12.61 -12.85 -33.69
C ASP A 322 -13.57 -11.65 -33.58
N ILE A 323 -13.50 -10.92 -32.47
CA ILE A 323 -13.93 -9.52 -32.51
C ILE A 323 -12.77 -8.76 -33.14
N ASP A 324 -12.91 -8.56 -34.44
CA ASP A 324 -12.06 -7.70 -35.25
C ASP A 324 -11.74 -6.41 -34.47
N ARG A 325 -10.48 -6.28 -34.04
CA ARG A 325 -10.03 -5.21 -33.14
C ARG A 325 -10.07 -3.84 -33.79
N HIS A 326 -10.43 -3.76 -35.06
CA HIS A 326 -10.52 -2.51 -35.80
C HIS A 326 -11.76 -1.67 -35.51
N SER A 327 -12.82 -2.19 -34.87
CA SER A 327 -13.99 -1.35 -34.54
C SER A 327 -14.69 -1.55 -33.16
N PRO A 328 -13.99 -1.78 -32.03
CA PRO A 328 -14.63 -1.72 -30.71
C PRO A 328 -15.37 -0.39 -30.45
N VAL A 329 -14.88 0.69 -31.07
CA VAL A 329 -15.48 2.02 -31.00
C VAL A 329 -16.80 2.07 -31.78
N ASP A 330 -16.85 1.53 -32.99
CA ASP A 330 -18.07 1.54 -33.80
C ASP A 330 -19.12 0.56 -33.27
N GLN A 331 -18.71 -0.60 -32.74
CA GLN A 331 -19.61 -1.53 -32.05
C GLN A 331 -20.15 -0.95 -30.75
N GLY A 332 -19.31 -0.26 -29.96
CA GLY A 332 -19.75 0.48 -28.79
C GLY A 332 -20.72 1.60 -29.15
N TYR A 333 -20.42 2.37 -30.19
CA TYR A 333 -21.26 3.47 -30.66
C TYR A 333 -22.62 2.98 -31.18
N SER A 334 -22.64 1.91 -31.98
CA SER A 334 -23.87 1.30 -32.50
C SER A 334 -24.71 0.65 -31.39
N TYR A 335 -24.09 -0.03 -30.42
CA TYR A 335 -24.78 -0.51 -29.21
C TYR A 335 -25.39 0.64 -28.41
N PHE A 336 -24.65 1.74 -28.23
CA PHE A 336 -25.17 2.93 -27.54
C PHE A 336 -26.28 3.63 -28.33
N GLN A 337 -26.22 3.65 -29.65
CA GLN A 337 -27.31 4.17 -30.48
C GLN A 337 -28.57 3.29 -30.40
N GLN A 338 -28.41 1.96 -30.39
CA GLN A 338 -29.54 1.04 -30.21
C GLN A 338 -30.22 1.26 -28.85
N LEU A 339 -29.44 1.33 -27.77
CA LEU A 339 -29.95 1.60 -26.43
C LEU A 339 -30.64 2.98 -26.33
N LYS A 340 -30.12 3.98 -27.03
CA LYS A 340 -30.72 5.32 -27.11
C LYS A 340 -32.03 5.30 -27.89
N ALA A 341 -32.11 4.54 -28.98
CA ALA A 341 -33.31 4.38 -29.78
C ALA A 341 -34.43 3.66 -29.00
N GLU A 342 -34.10 2.57 -28.31
CA GLU A 342 -35.05 1.83 -27.46
C GLU A 342 -35.61 2.69 -26.32
N TRP A 343 -34.79 3.57 -25.73
CA TRP A 343 -35.22 4.47 -24.65
C TRP A 343 -35.97 5.73 -25.12
N GLN A 344 -35.96 6.03 -26.42
CA GLN A 344 -36.75 7.13 -26.99
C GLN A 344 -38.12 6.68 -27.48
N VAL A 345 -38.43 5.39 -27.47
CA VAL A 345 -39.79 4.89 -27.65
C VAL A 345 -40.57 5.23 -26.37
N LYS A 346 -41.32 6.34 -26.44
CA LYS A 346 -42.35 6.73 -25.48
C LYS A 346 -43.71 6.29 -25.99
#